data_AF-A0A7V9V8P9-F1
#
_entry.id   AF-A0A7V9V8P9-F1
#
_cell.length_a   1.000
_cell.length_b   1.000
_cell.length_c   1.000
_cell.angle_alpha   90.00
_cell.angle_beta   90.00
_cell.angle_gamma   90.00
#
_symmetry.space_group_name_H-M   'P 1'
#
loop_
_entity.id
_entity.type
_entity.pdbx_description
1 polymer ?
#
loop_
_entity_poly.entity_id
_entity_poly.type
_entity_poly.pdbx_seq_one_letter_code
_entity_poly.pdbx_strand_id
1 'polypeptide(L)'
;MLRRLDPARLSWIIGFALVLGLVAGLTSALLLTVTGEPLVADAIAIEEARSGSAAIGHEGGAAEPELVSRSDQSGLGLFAALGLSGAAFGLLFALAFWGLRHGQPDPFRRSLVAGAILF
;
A
#
# COMPACT_ATOMS: atom_id res chain seq x y z
N MET A 1 -22.86 18.81 25.16
CA MET A 1 -23.86 18.13 24.30
C MET A 1 -23.12 17.10 23.43
N LEU A 2 -23.02 15.86 23.90
CA LEU A 2 -22.39 14.77 23.14
C LEU A 2 -23.29 14.48 21.93
N ARG A 3 -22.82 14.83 20.72
CA ARG A 3 -23.48 14.39 19.48
C ARG A 3 -23.53 12.86 19.53
N ARG A 4 -24.74 12.28 19.48
CA ARG A 4 -24.90 10.83 19.38
C ARG A 4 -24.14 10.37 18.15
N LEU A 5 -23.16 9.48 18.34
CA LEU A 5 -22.51 8.78 17.25
C LEU A 5 -23.58 7.93 16.57
N ASP A 6 -23.80 8.14 15.28
CA ASP A 6 -24.64 7.28 14.47
C ASP A 6 -23.75 6.15 13.91
N PRO A 7 -23.82 4.93 14.48
CA PRO A 7 -22.94 3.84 14.09
C PRO A 7 -23.18 3.40 12.64
N ALA A 8 -24.41 3.54 12.13
CA ALA A 8 -24.76 3.18 10.76
C ALA A 8 -24.09 4.13 9.75
N ARG A 9 -24.00 5.42 10.11
CA ARG A 9 -23.30 6.40 9.27
C ARG A 9 -21.79 6.18 9.25
N LEU A 10 -21.20 5.85 10.39
CA LEU A 10 -19.76 5.58 10.48
C LEU A 10 -19.37 4.31 9.69
N SER A 11 -20.13 3.22 9.86
CA SER A 11 -19.87 1.98 9.13
C SER A 11 -20.01 2.15 7.62
N TRP A 12 -20.99 2.94 7.16
CA TRP A 12 -21.13 3.28 5.75
C TRP A 12 -19.91 4.04 5.20
N ILE A 13 -19.46 5.08 5.91
CA ILE A 13 -18.28 5.88 5.49
C ILE A 13 -17.04 4.99 5.41
N ILE A 14 -16.83 4.13 6.40
CA ILE A 14 -15.71 3.18 6.42
C ILE A 14 -15.80 2.23 5.24
N GLY A 15 -16.96 1.58 5.03
CA GLY A 15 -17.15 0.64 3.92
C GLY A 15 -16.92 1.29 2.56
N PHE A 16 -17.47 2.48 2.35
CA PHE A 16 -17.29 3.23 1.11
C PHE A 16 -15.82 3.61 0.88
N ALA A 17 -15.13 4.09 1.92
CA ALA A 17 -13.73 4.48 1.82
C ALA A 17 -12.79 3.29 1.60
N LEU A 18 -13.08 2.13 2.21
CA LEU A 18 -12.36 0.88 1.93
C LEU A 18 -12.46 0.49 0.45
N VAL A 19 -13.66 0.57 -0.14
CA VAL A 19 -13.87 0.26 -1.56
C VAL A 19 -13.15 1.27 -2.46
N LEU A 20 -13.26 2.57 -2.19
CA LEU A 20 -12.55 3.59 -2.97
C LEU A 20 -11.03 3.44 -2.86
N GLY A 21 -10.54 3.16 -1.66
CA GLY A 21 -9.14 2.87 -1.41
C GLY A 21 -8.67 1.66 -2.20
N LEU A 22 -9.43 0.56 -2.19
CA LEU A 22 -9.14 -0.65 -2.97
C LEU A 22 -9.07 -0.32 -4.47
N VAL A 23 -10.05 0.41 -5.00
CA VAL A 23 -10.08 0.82 -6.42
C VAL A 23 -8.85 1.67 -6.77
N ALA A 24 -8.50 2.64 -5.91
CA ALA A 24 -7.29 3.45 -6.10
C ALA A 24 -6.01 2.59 -6.08
N GLY A 25 -5.92 1.64 -5.16
CA GLY A 25 -4.82 0.69 -5.07
C GLY A 25 -4.69 -0.20 -6.30
N LEU A 26 -5.80 -0.77 -6.79
CA LEU A 26 -5.81 -1.58 -8.02
C LEU A 26 -5.49 -0.75 -9.27
N THR A 27 -5.93 0.51 -9.30
CA THR A 27 -5.57 1.44 -10.40
C THR A 27 -4.07 1.74 -10.36
N SER A 28 -3.49 1.91 -9.17
CA SER A 28 -2.04 2.06 -8.99
C SER A 28 -1.30 0.80 -9.44
N ALA A 29 -1.82 -0.40 -9.12
CA ALA A 29 -1.24 -1.66 -9.59
C ALA A 29 -1.21 -1.74 -11.12
N LEU A 30 -2.32 -1.42 -11.78
CA LEU A 30 -2.38 -1.35 -13.25
C LEU A 30 -1.33 -0.40 -13.82
N LEU A 31 -1.18 0.79 -13.22
CA LEU A 31 -0.17 1.74 -13.63
C LEU A 31 1.24 1.16 -13.46
N LEU A 32 1.54 0.57 -12.30
CA LEU A 32 2.85 -0.03 -12.02
C LEU A 32 3.15 -1.24 -12.90
N THR A 33 2.15 -2.03 -13.30
CA THR A 33 2.35 -3.10 -14.27
C THR A 33 2.83 -2.56 -15.62
N VAL A 34 2.35 -1.38 -16.03
CA VAL A 34 2.74 -0.79 -17.33
C VAL A 34 4.03 0.02 -17.23
N THR A 35 4.26 0.74 -16.14
CA THR A 35 5.39 1.68 -16.03
C THR A 35 6.51 1.22 -15.11
N GLY A 36 6.19 0.45 -14.07
CA GLY A 36 7.15 0.03 -13.02
C GLY A 36 7.79 -1.31 -13.32
N GLU A 37 6.98 -2.33 -13.63
CA GLU A 37 7.44 -3.70 -13.91
C GLU A 37 8.52 -3.78 -15.01
N PRO A 38 8.43 -3.04 -16.13
CA PRO A 38 9.51 -3.03 -17.12
C PRO A 38 10.84 -2.54 -16.54
N LEU A 39 10.82 -1.49 -15.71
CA LEU A 39 12.03 -0.95 -15.09
C LEU A 39 12.64 -1.93 -14.08
N VAL A 40 11.81 -2.66 -13.35
CA VAL A 40 12.26 -3.72 -12.43
C VAL A 40 12.87 -4.88 -13.23
N ALA A 41 12.25 -5.30 -14.33
CA ALA A 41 12.79 -6.35 -15.20
C ALA A 41 14.15 -5.96 -15.80
N ASP A 42 14.29 -4.72 -16.29
CA ASP A 42 15.56 -4.21 -16.81
C ASP A 42 16.65 -4.18 -15.74
N ALA A 43 16.31 -3.75 -14.52
CA ALA A 43 17.24 -3.73 -13.39
C ALA A 43 17.74 -5.14 -13.02
N ILE A 44 16.83 -6.13 -12.97
CA ILE A 44 17.16 -7.54 -12.73
C ILE A 44 18.09 -8.06 -13.83
N ALA A 45 17.78 -7.79 -15.10
CA ALA A 45 18.62 -8.25 -16.22
C ALA A 45 20.05 -7.66 -16.15
N ILE A 46 20.20 -6.42 -15.70
CA ILE A 46 21.52 -5.79 -15.48
C ILE A 46 22.26 -6.46 -14.32
N GLU A 47 21.57 -6.78 -13.23
CA GLU A 47 22.14 -7.49 -12.08
C GLU A 47 22.58 -8.91 -12.46
N GLU A 48 21.75 -9.64 -13.18
CA GLU A 48 22.06 -10.99 -13.69
C GLU A 48 23.26 -10.98 -14.64
N ALA A 49 23.32 -10.02 -15.57
CA ALA A 49 24.45 -9.88 -16.50
C ALA A 49 25.77 -9.59 -15.76
N ARG A 50 25.73 -8.78 -14.69
CA ARG A 50 26.91 -8.52 -13.85
C ARG A 50 27.28 -9.72 -12.98
N SER A 51 26.29 -10.42 -12.44
CA SER A 51 26.50 -11.62 -11.61
C SER A 51 27.09 -12.78 -12.41
N GLY A 52 26.67 -12.95 -13.68
CA GLY A 52 27.28 -13.89 -14.62
C GLY A 52 28.74 -13.58 -14.97
N SER A 53 29.14 -12.31 -14.92
CA SER A 53 30.54 -11.89 -15.13
C SER A 53 31.41 -11.95 -13.86
N ALA A 54 30.80 -11.99 -12.68
CA ALA A 54 31.47 -12.05 -11.37
C ALA A 54 31.59 -13.48 -10.81
N ALA A 55 31.23 -14.51 -11.58
CA ALA A 55 31.35 -15.92 -11.21
C ALA A 55 32.80 -16.41 -10.97
N ILE A 56 33.80 -15.53 -11.01
CA ILE A 56 35.19 -15.82 -10.60
C ILE A 56 35.45 -15.44 -9.11
N GLY A 57 34.48 -14.85 -8.38
CA GLY A 57 34.77 -14.28 -7.05
C GLY A 57 33.77 -14.44 -5.90
N HIS A 58 32.60 -15.06 -6.08
CA HIS A 58 31.63 -15.29 -4.98
C HIS A 58 31.08 -16.73 -5.00
N GLU A 59 31.97 -17.70 -4.79
CA GLU A 59 31.57 -19.04 -4.32
C GLU A 59 31.28 -18.94 -2.81
N GLY A 60 30.01 -18.99 -2.39
CA GLY A 60 29.74 -19.09 -0.94
C GLY A 60 28.34 -18.83 -0.40
N GLY A 61 27.36 -18.44 -1.21
CA GLY A 61 25.95 -18.43 -0.80
C GLY A 61 25.16 -19.38 -1.68
N ALA A 62 24.82 -20.56 -1.18
CA ALA A 62 23.81 -21.37 -1.86
C ALA A 62 22.58 -20.48 -2.07
N ALA A 63 22.13 -20.32 -3.31
CA ALA A 63 20.92 -19.58 -3.62
C ALA A 63 19.79 -20.16 -2.77
N GLU A 64 19.35 -19.41 -1.76
CA GLU A 64 18.21 -19.80 -0.94
C GLU A 64 17.02 -20.04 -1.89
N PRO A 65 16.24 -21.10 -1.68
CA PRO A 65 15.11 -21.39 -2.55
C PRO A 65 14.16 -20.18 -2.56
N GLU A 66 13.77 -19.73 -3.76
CA GLU A 66 12.79 -18.66 -3.88
C GLU A 66 11.48 -19.04 -3.20
N LEU A 67 11.12 -18.29 -2.14
CA LEU A 67 9.86 -18.49 -1.41
C LEU A 67 8.63 -18.11 -2.25
N VAL A 68 8.80 -17.15 -3.17
CA VAL A 68 7.75 -16.66 -4.08
C VAL A 68 8.38 -16.33 -5.41
N SER A 69 7.87 -16.91 -6.49
CA SER A 69 8.41 -16.70 -7.84
C SER A 69 8.27 -15.25 -8.28
N ARG A 70 9.18 -14.78 -9.14
CA ARG A 70 9.08 -13.43 -9.71
C ARG A 70 7.76 -13.21 -10.47
N SER A 71 7.26 -14.23 -11.17
CA SER A 71 5.97 -14.17 -11.87
C SER A 71 4.79 -13.95 -10.93
N ASP A 72 4.80 -14.54 -9.74
CA ASP A 72 3.73 -14.31 -8.77
C ASP A 72 3.80 -12.90 -8.18
N GLN A 73 5.03 -12.41 -7.93
CA GLN A 73 5.26 -11.07 -7.41
C GLN A 73 4.82 -9.97 -8.38
N SER A 74 5.20 -10.05 -9.65
CA SER A 74 4.82 -9.09 -10.69
C SER A 74 3.36 -9.22 -11.14
N GLY A 75 2.78 -10.40 -10.93
CA GLY A 75 1.38 -10.69 -11.21
C GLY A 75 0.48 -10.39 -10.01
N LEU A 76 -0.14 -11.44 -9.45
CA LEU A 76 -1.16 -11.31 -8.40
C LEU A 76 -0.63 -10.64 -7.14
N GLY A 77 0.65 -10.82 -6.81
CA GLY A 77 1.31 -10.22 -5.65
C GLY A 77 1.26 -8.69 -5.69
N LEU A 78 1.56 -8.08 -6.84
CA LEU A 78 1.52 -6.62 -7.03
C LEU A 78 0.11 -6.05 -6.81
N PHE A 79 -0.90 -6.69 -7.39
CA PHE A 79 -2.29 -6.27 -7.25
C PHE A 79 -2.81 -6.46 -5.83
N ALA A 80 -2.47 -7.57 -5.18
CA ALA A 80 -2.83 -7.81 -3.79
C ALA A 80 -2.17 -6.79 -2.86
N ALA A 81 -0.87 -6.53 -3.04
CA ALA A 81 -0.13 -5.57 -2.25
C ALA A 81 -0.74 -4.17 -2.36
N LEU A 82 -0.86 -3.63 -3.57
CA LEU A 82 -1.36 -2.26 -3.77
C LEU A 82 -2.85 -2.13 -3.51
N GLY A 83 -3.65 -3.14 -3.85
CA GLY A 83 -5.08 -3.16 -3.56
C GLY A 83 -5.36 -3.12 -2.06
N LEU A 84 -4.69 -3.98 -1.27
CA LEU A 84 -4.82 -3.99 0.19
C LEU A 84 -4.25 -2.72 0.82
N SER A 85 -3.10 -2.22 0.36
CA SER A 85 -2.56 -0.94 0.80
C SER A 85 -3.53 0.21 0.53
N GLY A 86 -4.13 0.25 -0.66
CA GLY A 86 -5.13 1.24 -1.03
C GLY A 86 -6.35 1.19 -0.10
N ALA A 87 -6.89 0.00 0.17
CA ALA A 87 -8.00 -0.19 1.11
C ALA A 87 -7.62 0.32 2.52
N ALA A 88 -6.42 -0.03 3.00
CA ALA A 88 -5.91 0.45 4.29
C ALA A 88 -5.83 1.97 4.33
N PHE A 89 -5.28 2.62 3.31
CA PHE A 89 -5.27 4.10 3.24
C PHE A 89 -6.66 4.69 3.21
N GLY A 90 -7.61 4.08 2.47
CA GLY A 90 -9.01 4.47 2.49
C GLY A 90 -9.61 4.48 3.89
N LEU A 91 -9.36 3.43 4.69
CA LEU A 91 -9.76 3.36 6.09
C LEU A 91 -9.12 4.47 6.93
N LEU A 92 -7.81 4.68 6.82
CA LEU A 92 -7.10 5.71 7.58
C LEU A 92 -7.66 7.11 7.27
N PHE A 93 -7.92 7.41 5.99
CA PHE A 93 -8.53 8.68 5.60
C PHE A 93 -9.97 8.83 6.10
N ALA A 94 -10.77 7.77 6.09
CA ALA A 94 -12.12 7.79 6.64
C ALA A 94 -12.12 8.11 8.14
N LEU A 95 -11.22 7.47 8.90
CA LEU A 95 -11.08 7.68 10.34
C LEU A 95 -10.57 9.10 10.64
N ALA A 96 -9.55 9.56 9.90
CA ALA A 96 -9.03 10.91 10.05
C ALA A 96 -10.11 11.96 9.73
N PHE A 97 -10.82 11.83 8.61
CA PHE A 97 -11.90 12.75 8.24
C PHE A 97 -13.05 12.75 9.26
N TRP A 98 -13.45 11.56 9.72
CA TRP A 98 -14.48 11.44 10.76
C TRP A 98 -14.06 12.13 12.06
N GLY A 99 -12.82 11.89 12.51
CA GLY A 99 -12.23 12.51 13.70
C GLY A 99 -12.10 14.03 13.59
N LEU A 100 -11.68 14.55 12.42
CA LEU A 100 -11.59 15.99 12.17
C LEU A 100 -12.97 16.67 12.20
N ARG A 101 -14.00 16.02 11.65
CA ARG A 101 -15.35 16.60 11.55
C ARG A 101 -16.17 16.52 12.84
N HIS A 102 -15.92 15.51 13.67
CA HIS A 102 -16.72 15.24 14.88
C HIS A 102 -15.92 15.35 16.19
N GLY A 103 -14.61 15.58 16.14
CA GLY A 103 -13.72 15.72 17.29
C GLY A 103 -13.73 17.10 17.96
N GLN A 104 -12.91 17.20 19.02
CA GLN A 104 -12.72 18.35 19.94
C GLN A 104 -12.73 19.72 19.24
N PRO A 105 -13.17 20.82 19.86
CA PRO A 105 -13.28 22.13 19.21
C PRO A 105 -11.94 22.76 18.79
N ASP A 106 -10.84 22.40 19.47
CA ASP A 106 -9.52 22.97 19.24
C ASP A 106 -8.87 22.47 17.91
N PRO A 107 -8.54 23.38 16.96
CA PRO A 107 -7.90 23.03 15.70
C PRO A 107 -6.55 22.31 15.86
N PHE A 108 -5.76 22.66 16.87
CA PHE A 108 -4.43 22.08 17.05
C PHE A 108 -4.51 20.60 17.45
N ARG A 109 -5.34 20.27 18.45
CA ARG A 109 -5.62 18.89 18.85
C ARG A 109 -6.25 18.06 17.73
N ARG A 110 -7.07 18.66 16.86
CA ARG A 110 -7.63 17.98 15.67
C ARG A 110 -6.54 17.53 14.71
N SER A 111 -5.61 18.41 14.37
CA SER A 111 -4.49 18.08 13.48
C SER A 111 -3.57 17.02 14.08
N LEU A 112 -3.36 17.04 15.40
CA LEU A 112 -2.52 16.06 16.11
C LEU A 112 -3.16 14.66 16.08
N VAL A 113 -4.47 14.55 16.31
CA VAL A 113 -5.19 13.27 16.22
C VAL A 113 -5.23 12.75 14.79
N ALA A 114 -5.46 13.62 13.79
CA ALA A 114 -5.42 13.21 12.39
C ALA A 114 -4.01 12.75 11.98
N GLY A 115 -2.97 13.44 12.43
CA GLY A 115 -1.59 13.04 12.24
C GLY A 115 -1.32 11.65 12.81
N ALA A 116 -1.72 11.39 14.07
CA ALA A 116 -1.55 10.09 14.73
C ALA A 116 -2.37 8.94 14.10
N ILE A 117 -3.40 9.24 13.32
CA ILE A 117 -4.15 8.22 12.57
C ILE A 117 -3.42 7.90 11.26
N LEU A 118 -2.76 8.88 10.65
CA LEU A 118 -2.13 8.74 9.34
C LEU A 118 -0.65 8.29 9.40
N PHE A 119 0.01 8.44 10.56
CA PHE A 119 1.43 8.17 10.79
C PHE A 119 1.67 7.57 12.18
#